data_AF-A0A0B7D5A6-F1
#
_entry.id   AF-A0A0B7D5A6-F1
#
_cell.length_a   1.000
_cell.length_b   1.000
_cell.length_c   1.000
_cell.angle_alpha   90.00
_cell.angle_beta   90.00
_cell.angle_gamma   90.00
#
_symmetry.space_group_name_H-M   'P 1'
#
loop_
_entity.id
_entity.type
_entity.pdbx_description
1 polymer ?
#
loop_
_entity_poly.entity_id
_entity_poly.type
_entity_poly.pdbx_seq_one_letter_code
_entity_poly.pdbx_strand_id
1 'polypeptide(L)'
;MSVFPIRVLMLTVIAFHSDCFAAGEHEQQLSLLIRQLDTLDTLVLRVSRDEAPESNTRYRFDYPRLTQDIQRIRQGVQDYLSPSRAQPRDSTELVGEYRLDTPSAESSP
;
A
#
# COMPACT_ATOMS: atom_id res chain seq x y z
N MET A 1 -4.76 37.34 0.40
CA MET A 1 -3.91 36.32 1.05
C MET A 1 -4.33 34.97 0.47
N SER A 2 -3.62 34.54 -0.58
CA SER A 2 -4.05 33.46 -1.47
C SER A 2 -3.42 32.14 -1.04
N VAL A 3 -4.27 31.18 -0.69
CA VAL A 3 -3.97 29.77 -0.41
C VAL A 3 -3.49 29.10 -1.70
N PHE A 4 -2.20 29.26 -2.00
CA PHE A 4 -1.56 28.75 -3.22
C PHE A 4 -0.26 27.93 -3.04
N PRO A 5 0.10 27.30 -1.90
CA PRO A 5 1.30 26.45 -1.87
C PRO A 5 1.05 24.95 -1.73
N ILE A 6 -0.20 24.46 -1.58
CA ILE A 6 -0.44 23.02 -1.35
C ILE A 6 -0.66 22.24 -2.65
N ARG A 7 -1.08 22.90 -3.73
CA ARG A 7 -1.32 22.25 -5.04
C ARG A 7 -0.06 21.97 -5.86
N VAL A 8 1.12 22.42 -5.41
CA VAL A 8 2.38 22.20 -6.12
C VAL A 8 3.07 20.88 -5.74
N LEU A 9 2.65 20.21 -4.65
CA LEU A 9 3.29 18.95 -4.22
C LEU A 9 2.70 17.67 -4.84
N MET A 10 1.65 17.76 -5.66
CA MET A 10 1.07 16.60 -6.35
C MET A 10 1.59 16.41 -7.79
N LEU A 11 2.53 17.25 -8.25
CA LEU A 11 3.02 17.24 -9.63
C LEU A 11 4.55 17.02 -9.74
N THR A 12 5.12 16.15 -8.92
CA THR A 12 6.53 15.72 -9.08
C THR A 12 6.71 14.22 -9.27
N VAL A 13 5.65 13.40 -9.18
CA VAL A 13 5.78 11.94 -9.29
C VAL A 13 5.73 11.43 -10.74
N ILE A 14 5.25 12.23 -11.71
CA ILE A 14 5.00 11.75 -13.09
C ILE A 14 6.13 12.11 -14.08
N ALA A 15 7.13 12.90 -13.70
CA ALA A 15 8.11 13.47 -14.65
C ALA A 15 9.38 12.63 -14.90
N PHE A 16 9.44 11.34 -14.53
CA PHE A 16 10.68 10.55 -14.63
C PHE A 16 10.59 9.19 -15.34
N HIS A 17 9.60 8.96 -16.19
CA HIS A 17 9.54 7.70 -16.97
C HIS A 17 9.51 7.97 -18.49
N SER A 18 10.44 8.80 -18.96
CA SER A 18 11.00 8.60 -20.30
C SER A 18 12.22 7.70 -20.12
N ASP A 19 12.18 6.47 -20.63
CA ASP A 19 13.26 5.87 -21.43
C ASP A 19 12.89 4.45 -21.90
N CYS A 20 13.63 3.98 -22.90
CA CYS A 20 13.23 3.01 -23.90
C CYS A 20 14.17 1.78 -23.96
N PHE A 21 13.58 0.60 -23.75
CA PHE A 21 13.94 -0.79 -24.04
C PHE A 21 15.13 -1.49 -23.32
N ALA A 22 14.79 -2.61 -22.63
CA ALA A 22 15.25 -4.00 -22.88
C ALA A 22 15.66 -4.77 -21.59
N ALA A 23 14.75 -5.58 -21.03
CA ALA A 23 14.92 -6.52 -19.90
C ALA A 23 15.44 -5.94 -18.56
N GLY A 24 16.58 -5.25 -18.56
CA GLY A 24 17.10 -4.50 -17.41
C GLY A 24 16.14 -3.39 -16.98
N GLU A 25 15.50 -2.70 -17.93
CA GLU A 25 14.46 -1.71 -17.61
C GLU A 25 13.25 -2.33 -16.91
N HIS A 26 12.85 -3.55 -17.29
CA HIS A 26 11.70 -4.21 -16.69
C HIS A 26 11.99 -4.60 -15.23
N GLU A 27 13.13 -5.23 -14.97
CA GLU A 27 13.55 -5.57 -13.60
C GLU A 27 13.80 -4.31 -12.76
N GLN A 28 14.35 -3.25 -13.36
CA GLN A 28 14.52 -1.95 -12.71
C GLN A 28 13.17 -1.32 -12.36
N GLN A 29 12.19 -1.35 -13.26
CA GLN A 29 10.85 -0.81 -13.02
C GLN A 29 10.11 -1.60 -11.92
N LEU A 30 10.27 -2.92 -11.86
CA LEU A 30 9.76 -3.73 -10.75
C LEU A 30 10.51 -3.47 -9.43
N SER A 31 11.81 -3.20 -9.49
CA SER A 31 12.57 -2.76 -8.31
C SER A 31 12.11 -1.38 -7.82
N LEU A 32 11.75 -0.48 -8.73
CA LEU A 32 11.13 0.81 -8.39
C LEU A 32 9.76 0.60 -7.74
N LEU A 33 8.94 -0.32 -8.25
CA LEU A 33 7.66 -0.69 -7.66
C LEU A 33 7.82 -1.16 -6.20
N ILE A 34 8.81 -2.00 -5.90
CA ILE A 34 9.10 -2.44 -4.53
C ILE A 34 9.39 -1.24 -3.61
N ARG A 35 10.21 -0.28 -4.06
CA ARG A 35 10.50 0.93 -3.28
C ARG A 35 9.27 1.81 -3.07
N GLN A 36 8.38 1.87 -4.05
CA GLN A 36 7.10 2.56 -3.91
C GLN A 36 6.19 1.87 -2.89
N LEU A 37 6.15 0.53 -2.88
CA LEU A 37 5.43 -0.24 -1.85
C LEU A 37 6.00 -0.01 -0.45
N ASP A 38 7.33 0.05 -0.28
CA ASP A 38 7.95 0.36 1.02
C ASP A 38 7.60 1.80 1.49
N THR A 39 7.51 2.74 0.54
CA THR A 39 7.06 4.10 0.82
C THR A 39 5.60 4.11 1.26
N LEU A 40 4.73 3.35 0.58
CA LEU A 40 3.32 3.20 0.94
C LEU A 40 3.17 2.57 2.33
N ASP A 41 3.92 1.53 2.66
CA ASP A 41 3.87 0.89 3.99
C ASP A 41 4.24 1.89 5.10
N THR A 42 5.28 2.70 4.88
CA THR A 42 5.68 3.76 5.81
C THR A 42 4.59 4.82 5.98
N LEU A 43 3.88 5.18 4.90
CA LEU A 43 2.75 6.12 4.94
C LEU A 43 1.57 5.52 5.72
N VAL A 44 1.21 4.26 5.45
CA VAL A 44 0.14 3.54 6.14
C VAL A 44 0.41 3.49 7.65
N LEU A 45 1.64 3.16 8.07
CA LEU A 45 2.04 3.15 9.47
C LEU A 45 2.00 4.52 10.14
N ARG A 46 2.26 5.60 9.39
CA ARG A 46 2.14 6.97 9.90
C ARG A 46 0.67 7.33 10.11
N VAL A 47 -0.16 7.12 9.09
CA VAL A 47 -1.58 7.45 9.16
C VAL A 47 -2.29 6.63 10.24
N SER A 48 -1.93 5.35 10.42
CA SER A 48 -2.51 4.51 11.48
C SER A 48 -2.15 4.97 12.90
N ARG A 49 -1.04 5.68 13.08
CA ARG A 49 -0.65 6.27 14.38
C ARG A 49 -1.36 7.58 14.66
N ASP A 50 -1.68 8.32 13.60
CA ASP A 50 -2.40 9.58 13.69
C ASP A 50 -3.92 9.38 13.82
N GLU A 51 -4.43 8.15 13.58
CA GLU A 51 -5.84 7.80 13.79
C GLU A 51 -6.18 7.85 15.29
N ALA A 52 -7.10 8.74 15.66
CA ALA A 52 -7.61 8.82 17.03
C ALA A 52 -8.43 7.56 17.37
N PRO A 53 -8.12 6.85 18.47
CA PRO A 53 -8.83 5.62 18.87
C PRO A 53 -10.31 5.86 19.23
N GLU A 54 -10.67 7.10 19.54
CA GLU A 54 -12.01 7.54 19.93
C GLU A 54 -12.83 8.10 18.75
N SER A 55 -12.40 7.87 17.49
CA SER A 55 -13.21 8.27 16.34
C SER A 55 -14.53 7.50 16.37
N ASN A 56 -15.61 8.15 16.82
CA ASN A 56 -16.98 7.63 16.88
C ASN A 56 -17.59 7.52 15.47
N THR A 57 -16.83 6.93 14.56
CA THR A 57 -17.21 6.65 13.18
C THR A 57 -17.65 5.20 13.08
N ARG A 58 -18.83 4.99 12.50
CA ARG A 58 -19.42 3.66 12.26
C ARG A 58 -18.51 2.75 11.43
N TYR A 59 -17.67 3.34 10.59
CA TYR A 59 -16.71 2.64 9.76
C TYR A 59 -15.30 3.08 10.10
N ARG A 60 -14.40 2.11 10.24
CA ARG A 60 -12.97 2.31 10.44
C ARG A 60 -12.18 1.64 9.34
N PHE A 61 -10.96 2.12 9.12
CA PHE A 61 -10.07 1.55 8.12
C PHE A 61 -9.18 0.47 8.77
N ASP A 62 -9.11 -0.71 8.19
CA ASP A 62 -8.29 -1.82 8.65
C ASP A 62 -6.85 -1.66 8.15
N TYR A 63 -6.09 -0.77 8.79
CA TYR A 63 -4.67 -0.59 8.50
C TYR A 63 -3.87 -1.91 8.59
N PRO A 64 -4.06 -2.78 9.61
CA PRO A 64 -3.40 -4.08 9.66
C PRO A 64 -3.63 -4.95 8.41
N ARG A 65 -4.88 -5.04 7.91
CA ARG A 65 -5.16 -5.79 6.68
C ARG A 65 -4.51 -5.17 5.46
N LEU A 66 -4.55 -3.85 5.31
CA LEU A 66 -3.89 -3.17 4.19
C LEU A 66 -2.37 -3.43 4.20
N THR A 67 -1.72 -3.34 5.37
CA THR A 67 -0.28 -3.64 5.51
C THR A 67 0.03 -5.08 5.08
N GLN A 68 -0.80 -6.05 5.46
CA GLN A 68 -0.62 -7.44 5.04
C GLN A 68 -0.73 -7.59 3.51
N ASP A 69 -1.71 -6.95 2.88
CA ASP A 69 -1.87 -7.01 1.42
C ASP A 69 -0.72 -6.30 0.69
N ILE A 70 -0.21 -5.16 1.19
CA ILE A 70 1.00 -4.51 0.64
C ILE A 70 2.20 -5.45 0.73
N GLN A 71 2.40 -6.14 1.87
CA GLN A 71 3.48 -7.09 2.04
C GLN A 71 3.37 -8.29 1.09
N ARG A 72 2.16 -8.81 0.86
CA ARG A 72 1.90 -9.88 -0.12
C ARG A 72 2.24 -9.46 -1.54
N ILE A 73 1.81 -8.27 -1.96
CA ILE A 73 2.14 -7.73 -3.29
C ILE A 73 3.66 -7.59 -3.43
N ARG A 74 4.32 -7.04 -2.41
CA ARG A 74 5.77 -6.87 -2.39
C ARG A 74 6.50 -8.22 -2.52
N GLN A 75 6.04 -9.23 -1.79
CA GLN A 75 6.60 -10.59 -1.87
C GLN A 75 6.40 -11.19 -3.26
N GLY A 76 5.20 -11.09 -3.85
CA GLY A 76 4.95 -11.64 -5.18
C GLY A 76 5.82 -11.02 -6.27
N VAL A 77 6.13 -9.72 -6.16
CA VAL A 77 7.04 -9.04 -7.09
C VAL A 77 8.49 -9.47 -6.88
N GLN A 78 8.94 -9.63 -5.62
CA GLN A 78 10.27 -10.16 -5.30
C GLN A 78 10.45 -11.59 -5.79
N ASP A 79 9.43 -12.44 -5.62
CA ASP A 79 9.45 -13.83 -6.08
C ASP A 79 9.50 -13.93 -7.62
N TYR A 80 8.90 -12.97 -8.31
CA TYR A 80 9.02 -12.86 -9.77
C TYR A 80 10.45 -12.47 -10.18
N LEU A 81 11.06 -11.50 -9.50
CA LEU A 81 12.43 -11.05 -9.77
C LEU A 81 13.49 -12.09 -9.38
N SER A 82 13.20 -12.96 -8.42
CA SER A 82 14.10 -14.03 -7.94
C SER A 82 13.41 -15.39 -7.99
N PRO A 83 13.11 -15.91 -9.19
CA PRO A 83 12.31 -17.13 -9.32
C PRO A 83 13.08 -18.34 -8.77
N SER A 84 12.58 -18.93 -7.70
CA SER A 84 13.02 -20.26 -7.25
C SER A 84 12.54 -21.31 -8.26
N ARG A 85 13.44 -22.19 -8.72
CA ARG A 85 13.13 -23.23 -9.73
C ARG A 85 12.36 -24.44 -9.16
N ALA A 86 11.93 -24.40 -7.91
CA ALA A 86 11.19 -25.50 -7.29
C ALA A 86 9.92 -24.96 -6.61
N GLN A 87 8.80 -25.63 -6.91
CA GLN A 87 7.53 -25.70 -6.15
C GLN A 87 6.34 -24.84 -6.66
N PRO A 88 5.10 -25.38 -6.59
CA PRO A 88 3.88 -24.60 -6.77
C PRO A 88 3.87 -23.42 -5.81
N ARG A 89 3.59 -22.22 -6.33
CA ARG A 89 3.52 -21.00 -5.53
C ARG A 89 2.25 -21.04 -4.69
N ASP A 90 2.37 -20.64 -3.42
CA ASP A 90 1.20 -20.34 -2.60
C ASP A 90 0.57 -19.05 -3.15
N SER A 91 -0.58 -19.16 -3.81
CA SER A 91 -1.34 -18.02 -4.29
C SER A 91 -2.17 -17.48 -3.13
N THR A 92 -1.54 -16.68 -2.26
CA THR A 92 -2.29 -15.98 -1.21
C THR A 92 -3.15 -14.90 -1.86
N GLU A 93 -4.47 -15.01 -1.70
CA GLU A 93 -5.44 -14.03 -2.20
C GLU A 93 -5.32 -12.71 -1.42
N LEU A 94 -5.47 -11.59 -2.11
CA LEU A 94 -5.60 -10.27 -1.48
C LEU A 94 -7.00 -10.13 -0.92
N VAL A 95 -7.14 -9.65 0.31
CA VAL A 95 -8.46 -9.57 0.96
C VAL A 95 -9.28 -8.47 0.31
N GLY A 96 -8.68 -7.29 0.08
CA GLY A 96 -9.32 -6.15 -0.59
C GLY A 96 -10.46 -5.46 0.18
N GLU A 97 -11.00 -6.09 1.24
CA GLU A 97 -11.96 -5.48 2.17
C GLU A 97 -11.20 -4.91 3.39
N TYR A 98 -11.11 -3.58 3.42
CA TYR A 98 -10.41 -2.82 4.46
C TYR A 98 -11.36 -2.06 5.39
N ARG A 99 -12.67 -2.31 5.33
CA ARG A 99 -13.63 -1.69 6.23
C ARG A 99 -13.84 -2.55 7.47
N LEU A 100 -13.65 -1.94 8.63
CA LEU A 100 -14.10 -2.47 9.91
C LEU A 100 -15.40 -1.81 10.30
N ASP A 101 -16.39 -2.63 10.64
CA ASP A 101 -17.59 -2.16 11.32
C ASP A 101 -17.27 -1.98 12.81
N THR A 102 -17.46 -0.78 13.34
CA THR A 102 -17.32 -0.55 14.78
C THR A 102 -18.49 -1.26 15.47
N PRO A 103 -18.25 -2.21 16.41
CA PRO A 103 -19.33 -2.86 17.12
C PRO A 103 -20.15 -1.77 17.81
N SER A 104 -21.44 -1.66 17.44
CA SER A 104 -22.35 -0.82 18.19
C SER A 104 -22.34 -1.35 19.62
N ALA A 105 -22.13 -0.47 20.60
CA ALA A 105 -22.35 -0.78 22.00
C ALA A 105 -23.86 -1.00 22.20
N GLU A 106 -24.41 -2.06 21.63
CA GLU A 106 -25.79 -2.43 21.76
C GLU A 106 -25.94 -3.18 23.07
N SER A 107 -26.29 -2.38 24.09
CA SER A 107 -27.30 -2.70 25.09
C SER A 107 -27.16 -4.08 25.73
N SER A 108 -26.33 -4.17 26.77
CA SER A 108 -26.54 -5.20 27.79
C SER A 108 -27.91 -4.96 28.45
N PRO A 109 -28.79 -5.97 28.54
CA PRO A 109 -30.07 -5.84 29.26
C PRO A 109 -29.86 -5.64 30.76
#